data_AF-A0A132CD96-F1
#
_entry.id   AF-A0A132CD96-F1
#
_cell.length_a   1.000
_cell.length_b   1.000
_cell.length_c   1.000
_cell.angle_alpha   90.00
_cell.angle_beta   90.00
_cell.angle_gamma   90.00
#
_symmetry.space_group_name_H-M   'P 1'
#
loop_
_entity.id
_entity.type
_entity.pdbx_description
1 polymer ?
#
loop_
_entity_poly.entity_id
_entity_poly.type
_entity_poly.pdbx_seq_one_letter_code
_entity_poly.pdbx_strand_id
1 'polypeptide(L)'
;MSASADIDAAVAKQYNGFGRFGELAQLARLFDRAFLTAVRDAFLSTAHPAESLQISMGWIDKKPYADMQPYGAVDCYANTITRPVELGDAAIFVIEAFTRDRRITLRRGRGLIVQAKAAPGAQRPKVPVTSLSLSNPDASANKELALLSAWPKFDLHRANARREPLGTFAVPGAPHTPSYGWYAAAPSRKSTGWNTNGLWPSRWMCGPAIQNAPCDTTFGEMLVALFNGSTSQGVEVGAPCYPTSGRYAAIHRANDGSPAATDWDRLCTTLIELPRKKLEVTSGAHGAFASIPYVPGLASAMSNSAIGHSVACAVWKQRYPVVVIHRTRPD
;
A
#
# COMPACT_ATOMS: atom_id res chain seq x y z
N MET A 1 -16.34 18.28 9.45
CA MET A 1 -15.53 17.10 9.79
C MET A 1 -14.33 17.06 8.88
N SER A 2 -13.17 16.61 9.34
CA SER A 2 -11.98 16.49 8.48
C SER A 2 -12.04 15.20 7.66
N ALA A 3 -11.45 15.21 6.46
CA ALA A 3 -11.41 14.02 5.58
C ALA A 3 -10.82 12.78 6.28
N SER A 4 -9.84 12.96 7.18
CA SER A 4 -9.26 11.88 7.96
C SER A 4 -10.29 11.19 8.88
N ALA A 5 -11.12 11.97 9.57
CA ALA A 5 -12.16 11.44 10.45
C ALA A 5 -13.25 10.69 9.68
N ASP A 6 -13.62 11.18 8.49
CA ASP A 6 -14.59 10.50 7.62
C ASP A 6 -14.05 9.15 7.11
N ILE A 7 -12.75 9.11 6.77
CA ILE A 7 -12.07 7.87 6.38
C ILE A 7 -11.99 6.90 7.56
N ASP A 8 -11.63 7.35 8.77
CA ASP A 8 -11.56 6.47 9.95
C ASP A 8 -12.95 5.94 10.36
N ALA A 9 -14.00 6.75 10.19
CA ALA A 9 -15.37 6.29 10.35
C ALA A 9 -15.73 5.21 9.30
N ALA A 10 -15.25 5.36 8.06
CA ALA A 10 -15.40 4.35 7.02
C ALA A 10 -14.60 3.07 7.33
N VAL A 11 -13.39 3.19 7.90
CA VAL A 11 -12.62 2.05 8.43
C VAL A 11 -13.47 1.31 9.46
N ALA A 12 -13.99 2.00 10.49
CA ALA A 12 -14.78 1.37 11.54
C ALA A 12 -15.98 0.58 10.98
N LYS A 13 -16.71 1.16 10.02
CA LYS A 13 -17.85 0.51 9.35
C LYS A 13 -17.47 -0.82 8.68
N GLN A 14 -16.27 -0.97 8.12
CA GLN A 14 -15.83 -2.22 7.48
C GLN A 14 -15.77 -3.40 8.45
N TYR A 15 -15.67 -3.15 9.75
CA TYR A 15 -15.45 -4.21 10.73
C TYR A 15 -16.61 -4.41 11.72
N ASN A 16 -17.73 -3.72 11.51
CA ASN A 16 -18.95 -3.97 12.27
C ASN A 16 -19.37 -5.45 12.09
N GLY A 17 -19.54 -6.16 13.21
CA GLY A 17 -19.90 -7.58 13.21
C GLY A 17 -18.81 -8.54 12.70
N PHE A 18 -17.57 -8.07 12.48
CA PHE A 18 -16.51 -8.92 11.95
C PHE A 18 -15.72 -9.66 13.05
N GLY A 19 -15.90 -10.98 13.11
CA GLY A 19 -15.24 -11.86 14.09
C GLY A 19 -13.99 -12.60 13.60
N ARG A 20 -13.45 -12.30 12.41
CA ARG A 20 -12.21 -12.91 11.89
C ARG A 20 -11.04 -11.92 12.03
N PHE A 21 -9.86 -12.40 12.42
CA PHE A 21 -8.76 -11.55 12.91
C PHE A 21 -7.43 -11.77 12.19
N GLY A 22 -7.45 -12.41 11.02
CA GLY A 22 -6.25 -12.52 10.19
C GLY A 22 -5.90 -11.15 9.60
N GLU A 23 -4.64 -10.75 9.67
CA GLU A 23 -4.13 -9.47 9.15
C GLU A 23 -4.56 -9.23 7.69
N LEU A 24 -4.28 -10.15 6.77
CA LEU A 24 -4.66 -10.01 5.36
C LEU A 24 -6.18 -9.95 5.16
N ALA A 25 -6.95 -10.70 5.95
CA ALA A 25 -8.41 -10.66 5.87
C ALA A 25 -8.97 -9.33 6.39
N GLN A 26 -8.29 -8.70 7.34
CA GLN A 26 -8.61 -7.34 7.76
C GLN A 26 -8.22 -6.34 6.68
N LEU A 27 -7.00 -6.42 6.16
CA LEU A 27 -6.47 -5.51 5.15
C LEU A 27 -7.34 -5.49 3.90
N ALA A 28 -7.78 -6.67 3.44
CA ALA A 28 -8.68 -6.84 2.29
C ALA A 28 -9.92 -5.94 2.33
N ARG A 29 -10.49 -5.70 3.53
CA ARG A 29 -11.72 -4.90 3.67
C ARG A 29 -11.50 -3.42 3.38
N LEU A 30 -10.27 -2.94 3.51
CA LEU A 30 -9.87 -1.58 3.11
C LEU A 30 -9.78 -1.42 1.58
N PHE A 31 -10.11 -2.47 0.82
CA PHE A 31 -10.22 -2.43 -0.63
C PHE A 31 -11.64 -2.76 -1.11
N ASP A 32 -12.60 -2.94 -0.21
CA ASP A 32 -14.01 -3.13 -0.59
C ASP A 32 -14.57 -1.84 -1.20
N ARG A 33 -15.46 -1.98 -2.19
CA ARG A 33 -16.08 -0.85 -2.92
C ARG A 33 -16.70 0.19 -1.99
N ALA A 34 -17.34 -0.24 -0.90
CA ALA A 34 -17.97 0.65 0.06
C ALA A 34 -16.94 1.53 0.78
N PHE A 35 -15.79 0.96 1.15
CA PHE A 35 -14.69 1.72 1.75
C PHE A 35 -14.09 2.70 0.75
N LEU A 36 -13.75 2.24 -0.46
CA LEU A 36 -13.18 3.08 -1.50
C LEU A 36 -14.12 4.24 -1.90
N THR A 37 -15.43 4.01 -1.87
CA THR A 37 -16.45 5.05 -2.08
C THR A 37 -16.38 6.12 -1.01
N ALA A 38 -16.34 5.71 0.27
CA ALA A 38 -16.24 6.65 1.37
C ALA A 38 -14.93 7.45 1.36
N VAL A 39 -13.80 6.81 1.01
CA VAL A 39 -12.51 7.51 0.85
C VAL A 39 -12.62 8.58 -0.24
N ARG A 40 -13.16 8.24 -1.42
CA ARG A 40 -13.39 9.22 -2.49
C ARG A 40 -14.22 10.40 -2.01
N ASP A 41 -15.34 10.12 -1.36
CA ASP A 41 -16.29 11.15 -0.92
C ASP A 41 -15.68 12.07 0.15
N ALA A 42 -14.87 11.51 1.06
CA ALA A 42 -14.14 12.27 2.07
C ALA A 42 -13.12 13.25 1.47
N PHE A 43 -12.47 12.90 0.37
CA PHE A 43 -11.57 13.83 -0.31
C PHE A 43 -12.32 14.81 -1.22
N LEU A 44 -13.41 14.40 -1.86
CA LEU A 44 -14.26 15.28 -2.68
C LEU A 44 -14.90 16.40 -1.85
N SER A 45 -15.26 16.14 -0.58
CA SER A 45 -15.84 17.16 0.30
C SER A 45 -14.89 18.33 0.57
N THR A 46 -13.59 18.12 0.40
CA THR A 46 -12.53 19.13 0.55
C THR A 46 -12.06 19.72 -0.80
N ALA A 47 -12.56 19.20 -1.91
CA ALA A 47 -12.18 19.61 -3.26
C ALA A 47 -13.08 20.76 -3.77
N HIS A 48 -12.60 21.49 -4.76
CA HIS A 48 -13.41 22.52 -5.42
C HIS A 48 -14.57 21.86 -6.19
N PRO A 49 -15.80 22.41 -6.20
CA PRO A 49 -16.99 21.77 -6.81
C PRO A 49 -16.88 21.38 -8.30
N ALA A 50 -15.91 21.93 -9.02
CA ALA A 50 -15.63 21.66 -10.43
C ALA A 50 -14.62 20.51 -10.64
N GLU A 51 -14.14 19.87 -9.57
CA GLU A 51 -13.07 18.88 -9.64
C GLU A 51 -13.66 17.47 -9.52
N SER A 52 -13.40 16.61 -10.51
CA SER A 52 -13.69 15.17 -10.35
C SER A 52 -12.45 14.47 -9.81
N LEU A 53 -12.49 13.99 -8.56
CA LEU A 53 -11.39 13.28 -7.93
C LEU A 53 -11.53 11.77 -8.06
N GLN A 54 -10.42 11.11 -8.32
CA GLN A 54 -10.37 9.68 -8.46
C GLN A 54 -8.99 9.27 -7.82
N ILE A 55 -9.02 8.55 -6.69
CA ILE A 55 -7.87 8.06 -5.87
C ILE A 55 -7.58 6.56 -6.01
N SER A 56 -6.34 6.14 -6.32
CA SER A 56 -5.99 4.73 -6.63
C SER A 56 -5.45 3.96 -5.43
N MET A 57 -5.97 2.77 -5.17
CA MET A 57 -5.47 1.93 -4.08
C MET A 57 -5.25 0.50 -4.59
N GLY A 58 -4.03 -0.02 -4.42
CA GLY A 58 -3.66 -1.37 -4.83
C GLY A 58 -3.25 -2.22 -3.64
N TRP A 59 -3.69 -3.48 -3.65
CA TRP A 59 -3.15 -4.48 -2.73
C TRP A 59 -2.12 -5.33 -3.45
N ILE A 60 -0.90 -5.35 -2.90
CA ILE A 60 0.15 -6.32 -3.17
C ILE A 60 -0.03 -7.56 -2.25
N ASP A 61 -0.71 -8.62 -2.71
CA ASP A 61 -0.87 -9.88 -1.94
C ASP A 61 0.45 -10.66 -1.93
N LYS A 62 1.36 -10.30 -1.02
CA LYS A 62 2.62 -11.02 -0.70
C LYS A 62 3.62 -11.19 -1.85
N LYS A 63 3.36 -10.56 -3.00
CA LYS A 63 4.18 -10.55 -4.21
C LYS A 63 4.04 -9.18 -4.85
N PRO A 64 5.14 -8.50 -5.21
CA PRO A 64 6.45 -9.07 -5.51
C PRO A 64 7.41 -9.18 -4.30
N TYR A 65 8.53 -9.87 -4.53
CA TYR A 65 9.63 -10.03 -3.57
C TYR A 65 10.81 -9.14 -3.96
N ALA A 66 11.43 -8.46 -2.98
CA ALA A 66 12.70 -7.77 -3.11
C ALA A 66 13.83 -8.70 -2.66
N ASP A 67 14.79 -8.96 -3.55
CA ASP A 67 16.03 -9.67 -3.24
C ASP A 67 17.17 -8.67 -3.04
N MET A 68 17.60 -8.56 -1.78
CA MET A 68 18.66 -7.65 -1.36
C MET A 68 20.00 -8.38 -1.19
N GLN A 69 20.02 -9.73 -1.31
CA GLN A 69 21.22 -10.52 -1.06
C GLN A 69 22.39 -10.16 -2.00
N PRO A 70 22.19 -9.98 -3.32
CA PRO A 70 23.30 -9.63 -4.23
C PRO A 70 24.01 -8.32 -3.86
N TYR A 71 23.37 -7.49 -3.02
CA TYR A 71 23.82 -6.16 -2.64
C TYR A 71 24.25 -6.08 -1.17
N GLY A 72 24.36 -7.21 -0.47
CA GLY A 72 24.94 -7.29 0.87
C GLY A 72 24.12 -6.60 1.98
N ALA A 73 22.80 -6.53 1.83
CA ALA A 73 21.95 -5.91 2.85
C ALA A 73 22.01 -6.66 4.20
N VAL A 74 21.93 -5.89 5.28
CA VAL A 74 21.95 -6.39 6.66
C VAL A 74 20.69 -5.98 7.41
N ASP A 75 20.34 -6.72 8.46
CA ASP A 75 19.27 -6.34 9.38
C ASP A 75 19.72 -5.26 10.39
N CYS A 76 18.83 -4.86 11.30
CA CYS A 76 19.12 -3.86 12.33
C CYS A 76 20.15 -4.32 13.38
N TYR A 77 20.56 -5.59 13.36
CA TYR A 77 21.61 -6.16 14.21
C TYR A 77 22.91 -6.38 13.43
N ALA A 78 23.02 -5.82 12.22
CA ALA A 78 24.16 -5.97 11.31
C ALA A 78 24.41 -7.41 10.83
N ASN A 79 23.40 -8.29 10.89
CA ASN A 79 23.49 -9.63 10.33
C ASN A 79 23.07 -9.64 8.85
N THR A 80 23.80 -10.37 8.01
CA THR A 80 23.53 -10.46 6.57
C THR A 80 22.20 -11.13 6.27
N ILE A 81 21.37 -10.49 5.43
CA ILE A 81 20.13 -11.04 4.92
C ILE A 81 20.43 -11.93 3.71
N THR A 82 19.95 -13.18 3.73
CA THR A 82 20.28 -14.16 2.68
C THR A 82 19.10 -14.54 1.81
N ARG A 83 17.87 -14.15 2.20
CA ARG A 83 16.64 -14.51 1.50
C ARG A 83 15.85 -13.28 1.06
N PRO A 84 15.14 -13.35 -0.09
CA PRO A 84 14.21 -12.31 -0.49
C PRO A 84 13.12 -12.07 0.57
N VAL A 85 12.54 -10.87 0.54
CA VAL A 85 11.42 -10.47 1.38
C VAL A 85 10.29 -9.90 0.53
N GLU A 86 9.06 -9.98 1.01
CA GLU A 86 7.91 -9.37 0.35
C GLU A 86 8.11 -7.85 0.34
N LEU A 87 7.83 -7.18 -0.79
CA LEU A 87 8.03 -5.73 -0.89
C LEU A 87 7.15 -4.96 0.10
N GLY A 88 5.94 -5.46 0.33
CA GLY A 88 4.96 -4.94 1.28
C GLY A 88 3.63 -5.70 1.13
N ASP A 89 2.70 -5.43 2.04
CA ASP A 89 1.35 -5.98 1.98
C ASP A 89 0.37 -5.06 1.24
N ALA A 90 0.74 -3.83 0.90
CA ALA A 90 -0.05 -2.96 0.04
C ALA A 90 0.82 -1.92 -0.67
N ALA A 91 0.33 -1.42 -1.81
CA ALA A 91 0.88 -0.26 -2.48
C ALA A 91 -0.22 0.72 -2.84
N ILE A 92 -0.13 1.93 -2.29
CA ILE A 92 -1.14 2.96 -2.44
C ILE A 92 -0.58 4.00 -3.39
N PHE A 93 -1.34 4.32 -4.45
CA PHE A 93 -0.93 5.28 -5.47
C PHE A 93 -1.94 6.43 -5.55
N VAL A 94 -1.58 7.63 -5.15
CA VAL A 94 -2.45 8.78 -5.37
C VAL A 94 -2.06 9.43 -6.68
N ILE A 95 -2.96 9.43 -7.67
CA ILE A 95 -2.72 10.03 -8.99
C ILE A 95 -3.75 11.13 -9.21
N GLU A 96 -3.27 12.36 -9.19
CA GLU A 96 -4.02 13.57 -9.49
C GLU A 96 -3.74 13.99 -10.95
N ALA A 97 -4.76 13.92 -11.79
CA ALA A 97 -4.73 14.42 -13.15
C ALA A 97 -5.82 15.48 -13.39
N PHE A 98 -5.78 16.13 -14.55
CA PHE A 98 -6.83 16.99 -15.06
C PHE A 98 -6.88 16.87 -16.58
N THR A 99 -8.03 17.15 -17.20
CA THR A 99 -8.13 17.14 -18.67
C THR A 99 -8.18 18.58 -19.15
N ARG A 100 -7.29 18.93 -20.08
CA ARG A 100 -7.30 20.22 -20.76
C ARG A 100 -7.15 19.96 -22.26
N ASP A 101 -7.98 20.58 -23.09
CA ASP A 101 -7.92 20.42 -24.56
C ASP A 101 -7.94 18.94 -25.01
N ARG A 102 -8.79 18.12 -24.37
CA ARG A 102 -8.89 16.65 -24.57
C ARG A 102 -7.61 15.86 -24.22
N ARG A 103 -6.64 16.46 -23.53
CA ARG A 103 -5.43 15.81 -23.03
C ARG A 103 -5.47 15.68 -21.52
N ILE A 104 -5.21 14.47 -21.02
CA ILE A 104 -5.02 14.23 -19.58
C ILE A 104 -3.61 14.72 -19.21
N THR A 105 -3.53 15.58 -18.20
CA THR A 105 -2.29 16.17 -17.65
C THR A 105 -2.18 15.80 -16.18
N LEU A 106 -1.00 15.36 -15.74
CA LEU A 106 -0.76 14.90 -14.38
C LEU A 106 -0.38 16.13 -13.60
N ARG A 107 -1.14 16.42 -12.56
CA ARG A 107 -0.77 17.46 -11.62
C ARG A 107 0.15 16.90 -10.54
N ARG A 108 -0.18 15.72 -10.02
CA ARG A 108 0.57 15.09 -8.93
C ARG A 108 0.43 13.58 -8.98
N GLY A 109 1.50 12.86 -8.69
CA GLY A 109 1.45 11.42 -8.43
C GLY A 109 2.26 11.10 -7.18
N ARG A 110 1.78 10.20 -6.33
CA ARG A 110 2.48 9.71 -5.14
C ARG A 110 2.28 8.23 -4.97
N GLY A 111 3.34 7.55 -4.52
CA GLY A 111 3.31 6.13 -4.18
C GLY A 111 3.70 5.92 -2.72
N LEU A 112 3.15 4.88 -2.10
CA LEU A 112 3.51 4.44 -0.76
C LEU A 112 3.43 2.92 -0.68
N ILE A 113 4.45 2.27 -0.13
CA ILE A 113 4.41 0.86 0.25
C ILE A 113 4.05 0.73 1.72
N VAL A 114 3.13 -0.17 2.02
CA VAL A 114 2.65 -0.41 3.39
C VAL A 114 2.88 -1.87 3.77
N GLN A 115 3.51 -2.09 4.92
CA GLN A 115 3.55 -3.40 5.59
C GLN A 115 2.44 -3.47 6.64
N ALA A 116 1.46 -4.32 6.40
CA ALA A 116 0.39 -4.57 7.35
C ALA A 116 0.83 -5.61 8.38
N LYS A 117 0.44 -5.45 9.65
CA LYS A 117 0.75 -6.43 10.70
C LYS A 117 -0.36 -6.53 11.73
N ALA A 118 -0.58 -7.75 12.23
CA ALA A 118 -1.41 -7.98 13.40
C ALA A 118 -0.64 -7.63 14.69
N ALA A 119 -1.16 -6.69 15.48
CA ALA A 119 -0.55 -6.26 16.72
C ALA A 119 -0.52 -7.38 17.77
N PRO A 120 0.57 -7.49 18.55
CA PRO A 120 0.74 -8.58 19.53
C PRO A 120 -0.12 -8.40 20.79
N GLY A 121 -0.66 -7.20 21.03
CA GLY A 121 -1.49 -6.88 22.19
C GLY A 121 -2.31 -5.60 22.00
N ALA A 122 -2.97 -5.13 23.06
CA ALA A 122 -3.80 -3.92 23.08
C ALA A 122 -3.00 -2.63 23.36
N GLN A 123 -1.70 -2.75 23.67
CA GLN A 123 -0.81 -1.62 23.80
C GLN A 123 -0.60 -0.94 22.44
N ARG A 124 -0.17 0.33 22.48
CA ARG A 124 0.21 1.08 21.28
C ARG A 124 1.33 0.33 20.53
N PRO A 125 1.12 -0.08 19.26
CA PRO A 125 2.16 -0.76 18.50
C PRO A 125 3.35 0.16 18.22
N LYS A 126 4.52 -0.45 18.05
CA LYS A 126 5.74 0.21 17.58
C LYS A 126 6.25 -0.51 16.34
N VAL A 127 7.05 0.16 15.52
CA VAL A 127 7.68 -0.43 14.34
C VAL A 127 8.98 -1.16 14.72
N PRO A 128 9.23 -2.38 14.22
CA PRO A 128 8.29 -3.23 13.51
C PRO A 128 7.21 -3.76 14.47
N VAL A 129 5.99 -3.91 13.96
CA VAL A 129 4.81 -4.29 14.76
C VAL A 129 4.96 -5.69 15.39
N THR A 130 5.72 -6.57 14.73
CA THR A 130 6.06 -7.91 15.21
C THR A 130 7.53 -7.97 15.64
N SER A 131 7.83 -8.83 16.60
CA SER A 131 9.17 -8.94 17.19
C SER A 131 10.27 -9.24 16.17
N LEU A 132 11.39 -8.54 16.35
CA LEU A 132 12.66 -8.83 15.70
C LEU A 132 13.31 -10.09 16.29
N SER A 133 14.17 -10.75 15.51
CA SER A 133 14.93 -11.92 15.95
C SER A 133 16.43 -11.66 15.84
N LEU A 134 17.14 -11.68 16.95
CA LEU A 134 18.60 -11.49 16.96
C LEU A 134 19.35 -12.67 16.30
N SER A 135 18.81 -13.88 16.42
CA SER A 135 19.45 -15.12 15.96
C SER A 135 19.03 -15.58 14.56
N ASN A 136 18.05 -14.91 13.96
CA ASN A 136 17.54 -15.27 12.64
C ASN A 136 17.38 -14.00 11.77
N PRO A 137 18.42 -13.60 11.02
CA PRO A 137 18.36 -12.45 10.13
C PRO A 137 17.29 -12.58 9.04
N ASP A 138 16.93 -13.81 8.65
CA ASP A 138 15.91 -14.08 7.65
C ASP A 138 14.48 -14.14 8.23
N ALA A 139 14.30 -13.80 9.52
CA ALA A 139 12.99 -13.53 10.09
C ALA A 139 12.29 -12.40 9.31
N SER A 140 11.01 -12.58 8.98
CA SER A 140 10.29 -11.61 8.13
C SER A 140 10.36 -10.19 8.66
N ALA A 141 10.17 -10.00 9.97
CA ALA A 141 10.23 -8.67 10.60
C ALA A 141 11.58 -7.97 10.42
N ASN A 142 12.69 -8.70 10.51
CA ASN A 142 14.04 -8.16 10.31
C ASN A 142 14.21 -7.67 8.87
N LYS A 143 13.84 -8.51 7.90
CA LYS A 143 14.01 -8.19 6.47
C LYS A 143 13.07 -7.09 6.00
N GLU A 144 11.82 -7.08 6.45
CA GLU A 144 10.84 -6.05 6.12
C GLU A 144 11.30 -4.69 6.66
N LEU A 145 11.80 -4.66 7.90
CA LEU A 145 12.34 -3.43 8.48
C LEU A 145 13.57 -2.96 7.71
N ALA A 146 14.52 -3.85 7.40
CA ALA A 146 15.70 -3.51 6.63
C ALA A 146 15.36 -2.93 5.25
N LEU A 147 14.41 -3.55 4.54
CA LEU A 147 13.93 -3.06 3.25
C LEU A 147 13.26 -1.68 3.38
N LEU A 148 12.27 -1.54 4.26
CA LEU A 148 11.42 -0.35 4.29
C LEU A 148 12.07 0.85 4.98
N SER A 149 13.04 0.63 5.89
CA SER A 149 13.74 1.70 6.59
C SER A 149 14.95 2.26 5.85
N ALA A 150 15.60 1.46 4.99
CA ALA A 150 16.84 1.85 4.32
C ALA A 150 16.76 1.84 2.80
N TRP A 151 15.80 1.11 2.21
CA TRP A 151 15.66 0.95 0.75
C TRP A 151 16.99 0.61 0.05
N PRO A 152 17.70 -0.45 0.51
CA PRO A 152 18.92 -0.87 -0.16
C PRO A 152 18.62 -1.23 -1.62
N LYS A 153 19.65 -1.26 -2.47
CA LYS A 153 19.48 -1.77 -3.83
C LYS A 153 18.90 -3.19 -3.79
N PHE A 154 17.94 -3.49 -4.65
CA PHE A 154 17.31 -4.82 -4.72
C PHE A 154 16.89 -5.19 -6.14
N ASP A 155 16.77 -6.50 -6.37
CA ASP A 155 16.14 -7.07 -7.54
C ASP A 155 14.70 -7.46 -7.21
N LEU A 156 13.74 -7.05 -8.04
CA LEU A 156 12.32 -7.34 -7.82
C LEU A 156 11.92 -8.61 -8.56
N HIS A 157 11.34 -9.58 -7.88
CA HIS A 157 10.90 -10.84 -8.47
C HIS A 157 9.40 -11.06 -8.29
N ARG A 158 8.76 -11.72 -9.27
CA ARG A 158 7.32 -12.08 -9.19
C ARG A 158 7.00 -13.09 -8.08
N ALA A 159 8.00 -13.84 -7.64
CA ALA A 159 7.86 -14.88 -6.64
C ALA A 159 9.20 -15.04 -5.90
N ASN A 160 9.16 -15.71 -4.74
CA ASN A 160 10.34 -16.04 -3.95
C ASN A 160 11.35 -16.95 -4.70
N ALA A 161 10.93 -17.58 -5.80
CA ALA A 161 11.85 -18.23 -6.71
C ALA A 161 12.57 -17.14 -7.53
N ARG A 162 13.88 -17.01 -7.31
CA ARG A 162 14.84 -16.13 -8.02
C ARG A 162 14.93 -16.44 -9.52
N ARG A 163 13.83 -16.25 -10.23
CA ARG A 163 13.79 -16.20 -11.69
C ARG A 163 14.31 -14.84 -12.15
N GLU A 164 14.33 -14.63 -13.46
CA GLU A 164 14.64 -13.34 -14.06
C GLU A 164 13.90 -12.19 -13.33
N PRO A 165 14.63 -11.16 -12.88
CA PRO A 165 14.04 -10.05 -12.15
C PRO A 165 13.12 -9.24 -13.07
N LEU A 166 12.04 -8.73 -12.50
CA LEU A 166 11.17 -7.73 -13.12
C LEU A 166 11.91 -6.40 -13.36
N GLY A 167 12.93 -6.16 -12.54
CA GLY A 167 13.80 -5.00 -12.62
C GLY A 167 14.72 -4.95 -11.41
N THR A 168 15.80 -4.19 -11.55
CA THR A 168 16.71 -3.82 -10.47
C THR A 168 16.45 -2.38 -10.08
N PHE A 169 16.32 -2.10 -8.80
CA PHE A 169 15.93 -0.80 -8.28
C PHE A 169 16.93 -0.32 -7.22
N ALA A 170 17.44 0.88 -7.43
CA ALA A 170 18.19 1.68 -6.46
C ALA A 170 17.38 2.96 -6.22
N VAL A 171 16.34 2.85 -5.38
CA VAL A 171 15.52 3.99 -4.98
C VAL A 171 16.42 4.93 -4.16
N PRO A 172 16.50 6.24 -4.48
CA PRO A 172 17.36 7.15 -3.74
C PRO A 172 16.95 7.13 -2.27
N GLY A 173 17.83 6.60 -1.42
CA GLY A 173 17.69 6.75 0.02
C GLY A 173 17.75 8.24 0.31
N ALA A 174 16.64 8.85 0.72
CA ALA A 174 16.72 10.18 1.27
C ALA A 174 17.71 10.13 2.46
N PRO A 175 18.57 11.16 2.65
CA PRO A 175 19.52 11.21 3.77
C PRO A 175 18.82 11.18 5.15
N HIS A 176 17.49 11.34 5.17
CA HIS A 176 16.60 11.16 6.31
C HIS A 176 15.48 10.18 5.95
N THR A 177 14.86 9.57 6.96
CA THR A 177 13.87 8.48 6.87
C THR A 177 13.11 8.43 5.54
N PRO A 178 13.23 7.35 4.76
CA PRO A 178 12.62 7.25 3.44
C PRO A 178 11.09 7.34 3.50
N SER A 179 10.51 8.19 2.65
CA SER A 179 9.07 8.43 2.57
C SER A 179 8.30 7.29 1.89
N TYR A 180 9.01 6.31 1.35
CA TYR A 180 8.46 5.24 0.52
C TYR A 180 7.73 4.13 1.28
N GLY A 181 8.03 3.93 2.57
CA GLY A 181 7.62 2.76 3.35
C GLY A 181 7.01 3.08 4.71
N TRP A 182 5.83 2.53 5.00
CA TRP A 182 5.11 2.69 6.27
C TRP A 182 4.62 1.34 6.80
N TYR A 183 4.39 1.25 8.11
CA TYR A 183 3.73 0.11 8.74
C TYR A 183 2.29 0.47 9.08
N ALA A 184 1.39 -0.50 8.95
CA ALA A 184 0.00 -0.41 9.40
C ALA A 184 -0.31 -1.57 10.34
N ALA A 185 -0.62 -1.28 11.59
CA ALA A 185 -0.97 -2.24 12.62
C ALA A 185 -2.49 -2.36 12.76
N ALA A 186 -3.00 -3.59 12.79
CA ALA A 186 -4.39 -3.90 13.12
C ALA A 186 -4.46 -4.75 14.39
N PRO A 187 -5.53 -4.66 15.19
CA PRO A 187 -5.71 -5.52 16.35
C PRO A 187 -5.79 -6.99 15.93
N SER A 188 -5.17 -7.86 16.73
CA SER A 188 -5.26 -9.31 16.59
C SER A 188 -6.21 -9.90 17.64
N ARG A 189 -6.37 -11.23 17.65
CA ARG A 189 -7.06 -11.93 18.76
C ARG A 189 -6.41 -11.69 20.12
N LYS A 190 -5.12 -11.39 20.14
CA LYS A 190 -4.36 -11.09 21.37
C LYS A 190 -4.54 -9.62 21.82
N SER A 191 -5.12 -8.77 20.97
CA SER A 191 -5.38 -7.36 21.25
C SER A 191 -6.79 -7.16 21.84
N THR A 192 -7.19 -7.95 22.83
CA THR A 192 -8.49 -7.78 23.50
C THR A 192 -8.59 -6.40 24.14
N GLY A 193 -9.69 -5.67 23.88
CA GLY A 193 -9.88 -4.32 24.41
C GLY A 193 -9.02 -3.24 23.73
N TRP A 194 -8.50 -3.49 22.52
CA TRP A 194 -7.69 -2.51 21.79
C TRP A 194 -8.35 -1.12 21.68
N ASN A 195 -9.67 -1.06 21.55
CA ASN A 195 -10.42 0.20 21.38
C ASN A 195 -10.87 0.87 22.69
N THR A 196 -10.54 0.34 23.87
CA THR A 196 -11.08 0.85 25.15
C THR A 196 -10.15 1.81 25.89
N ASN A 197 -8.87 1.87 25.52
CA ASN A 197 -7.84 2.64 26.25
C ASN A 197 -7.43 3.96 25.56
N GLY A 198 -8.09 4.33 24.46
CA GLY A 198 -7.76 5.52 23.66
C GLY A 198 -6.43 5.43 22.88
N LEU A 199 -5.66 4.34 23.02
CA LEU A 199 -4.41 4.13 22.27
C LEU A 199 -4.65 3.72 20.82
N TRP A 200 -5.88 3.31 20.50
CA TRP A 200 -6.31 2.96 19.15
C TRP A 200 -7.52 3.78 18.73
N PRO A 201 -7.32 5.06 18.36
CA PRO A 201 -8.40 5.91 17.83
C PRO A 201 -8.99 5.37 16.51
N SER A 202 -8.24 4.52 15.79
CA SER A 202 -8.72 3.81 14.59
C SER A 202 -8.32 2.33 14.67
N ARG A 203 -9.02 1.46 13.93
CA ARG A 203 -8.67 0.03 13.87
C ARG A 203 -7.32 -0.20 13.22
N TRP A 204 -6.91 0.69 12.32
CA TRP A 204 -5.61 0.65 11.67
C TRP A 204 -4.80 1.85 12.13
N MET A 205 -3.71 1.56 12.84
CA MET A 205 -2.76 2.54 13.35
C MET A 205 -1.44 2.40 12.58
N CYS A 206 -0.91 3.49 12.07
CA CYS A 206 0.20 3.53 11.14
C CYS A 206 1.40 4.26 11.75
N GLY A 207 2.60 3.87 11.32
CA GLY A 207 3.85 4.52 11.71
C GLY A 207 4.88 4.46 10.58
N PRO A 208 5.82 5.42 10.54
CA PRO A 208 6.90 5.39 9.56
C PRO A 208 7.77 4.15 9.76
N ALA A 209 8.42 3.66 8.70
CA ALA A 209 9.34 2.52 8.77
C ALA A 209 10.67 2.86 9.50
N ILE A 210 10.59 3.36 10.73
CA ILE A 210 11.71 3.66 11.62
C ILE A 210 11.64 2.71 12.81
N GLN A 211 12.76 2.09 13.17
CA GLN A 211 12.81 1.21 14.33
C GLN A 211 12.35 1.94 15.61
N ASN A 212 11.47 1.29 16.36
CA ASN A 212 10.81 1.76 17.58
C ASN A 212 9.85 2.96 17.43
N ALA A 213 9.63 3.48 16.22
CA ALA A 213 8.65 4.55 16.02
C ALA A 213 7.24 4.07 16.40
N PRO A 214 6.44 4.91 17.07
CA PRO A 214 5.08 4.53 17.46
C PRO A 214 4.15 4.51 16.25
N CYS A 215 3.19 3.57 16.27
CA CYS A 215 2.06 3.61 15.34
C CYS A 215 0.98 4.57 15.89
N ASP A 216 1.22 5.88 15.76
CA ASP A 216 0.36 6.95 16.32
C ASP A 216 -0.48 7.69 15.28
N THR A 217 -0.35 7.36 14.00
CA THR A 217 -1.13 7.97 12.92
C THR A 217 -2.29 7.08 12.56
N THR A 218 -3.51 7.57 12.47
CA THR A 218 -4.61 6.72 11.97
C THR A 218 -4.44 6.42 10.48
N PHE A 219 -5.09 5.37 9.98
CA PHE A 219 -5.09 5.10 8.54
C PHE A 219 -5.69 6.26 7.73
N GLY A 220 -6.73 6.92 8.24
CA GLY A 220 -7.29 8.13 7.63
C GLY A 220 -6.30 9.28 7.54
N GLU A 221 -5.58 9.58 8.63
CA GLU A 221 -4.52 10.60 8.65
C GLU A 221 -3.38 10.29 7.67
N MET A 222 -2.94 9.02 7.62
CA MET A 222 -1.90 8.58 6.69
C MET A 222 -2.34 8.78 5.23
N LEU A 223 -3.58 8.41 4.88
CA LEU A 223 -4.10 8.60 3.53
C LEU A 223 -4.22 10.08 3.15
N VAL A 224 -4.70 10.93 4.07
CA VAL A 224 -4.75 12.37 3.83
C VAL A 224 -3.35 12.96 3.66
N ALA A 225 -2.39 12.54 4.48
CA ALA A 225 -1.01 12.98 4.34
C ALA A 225 -0.37 12.51 3.03
N LEU A 226 -0.65 11.28 2.59
CA LEU A 226 -0.22 10.78 1.29
C LEU A 226 -0.80 11.62 0.15
N PHE A 227 -2.09 11.95 0.22
CA PHE A 227 -2.79 12.74 -0.79
C PHE A 227 -2.24 14.17 -0.89
N ASN A 228 -2.06 14.80 0.26
CA ASN A 228 -1.53 16.14 0.39
C ASN A 228 0.00 16.19 0.26
N GLY A 229 0.66 15.03 0.23
CA GLY A 229 2.11 14.86 0.35
C GLY A 229 2.70 15.72 1.45
N SER A 230 2.05 15.66 2.61
CA SER A 230 2.50 16.27 3.84
C SER A 230 3.22 15.24 4.69
N THR A 231 3.76 15.71 5.81
CA THR A 231 4.41 14.85 6.79
C THR A 231 3.42 14.34 7.82
N SER A 232 3.67 13.14 8.34
CA SER A 232 3.10 12.66 9.60
C SER A 232 4.24 12.13 10.47
N GLN A 233 4.21 12.43 11.77
CA GLN A 233 5.31 12.15 12.70
C GLN A 233 6.68 12.65 12.21
N GLY A 234 6.70 13.79 11.51
CA GLY A 234 7.93 14.37 10.93
C GLY A 234 8.48 13.65 9.70
N VAL A 235 7.79 12.63 9.18
CA VAL A 235 8.19 11.88 7.98
C VAL A 235 7.17 12.11 6.87
N GLU A 236 7.65 12.40 5.67
CA GLU A 236 6.79 12.53 4.50
C GLU A 236 6.05 11.21 4.19
N VAL A 237 4.75 11.29 3.90
CA VAL A 237 3.94 10.10 3.59
C VAL A 237 3.91 9.86 2.07
N GLY A 238 4.57 8.79 1.65
CA GLY A 238 4.78 8.46 0.25
C GLY A 238 5.78 9.40 -0.43
N ALA A 239 6.20 9.05 -1.64
CA ALA A 239 7.07 9.88 -2.45
C ALA A 239 6.40 10.25 -3.78
N PRO A 240 6.76 11.39 -4.40
CA PRO A 240 6.36 11.71 -5.77
C PRO A 240 6.64 10.53 -6.71
N CYS A 241 5.65 10.16 -7.50
CA CYS A 241 5.67 8.96 -8.33
C CYS A 241 5.00 9.29 -9.67
N TYR A 242 5.75 9.16 -10.76
CA TYR A 242 5.34 9.54 -12.10
C TYR A 242 5.45 8.33 -13.03
N PRO A 243 4.38 7.52 -13.17
CA PRO A 243 4.44 6.30 -13.95
C PRO A 243 4.89 6.53 -15.39
N THR A 244 5.76 5.66 -15.91
CA THR A 244 6.50 5.88 -17.16
C THR A 244 5.97 5.09 -18.36
N SER A 245 4.99 4.20 -18.16
CA SER A 245 4.38 3.38 -19.22
C SER A 245 2.85 3.23 -19.04
N GLY A 246 2.19 2.67 -20.06
CA GLY A 246 0.74 2.49 -20.11
C GLY A 246 -0.05 3.80 -20.27
N ARG A 247 -1.32 3.79 -19.83
CA ARG A 247 -2.22 4.97 -19.92
C ARG A 247 -1.75 6.21 -19.13
N TYR A 248 -0.72 6.04 -18.29
CA TYR A 248 -0.13 7.09 -17.47
C TYR A 248 1.12 7.72 -18.10
N ALA A 249 1.70 7.09 -19.13
CA ALA A 249 2.88 7.59 -19.85
C ALA A 249 2.58 8.75 -20.79
N ALA A 250 1.35 8.77 -21.34
CA ALA A 250 0.88 9.82 -22.24
C ALA A 250 0.56 11.14 -21.53
N ILE A 251 0.75 11.16 -20.21
CA ILE A 251 0.39 12.31 -19.41
C ILE A 251 1.54 13.32 -19.46
N HIS A 252 1.32 14.45 -20.14
CA HIS A 252 2.28 15.56 -20.19
C HIS A 252 2.63 16.01 -18.77
N ARG A 253 3.93 16.12 -18.47
CA ARG A 253 4.42 16.82 -17.28
C ARG A 253 4.36 18.31 -17.61
N ALA A 254 3.65 19.10 -16.81
CA ALA A 254 3.41 20.52 -17.10
C ALA A 254 4.68 21.39 -17.19
N ASN A 255 5.86 20.84 -16.85
CA ASN A 255 7.16 21.48 -17.00
C ASN A 255 8.06 20.63 -17.91
N ASP A 256 8.29 21.09 -19.14
CA ASP A 256 9.07 20.45 -20.22
C ASP A 256 10.60 20.33 -19.95
N GLY A 257 11.02 20.31 -18.69
CA GLY A 257 12.40 20.07 -18.25
C GLY A 257 12.56 18.74 -17.51
N SER A 258 11.70 17.77 -17.79
CA SER A 258 11.54 16.57 -16.95
C SER A 258 12.86 15.81 -16.78
N PRO A 259 13.38 15.65 -15.54
CA PRO A 259 14.50 14.75 -15.30
C PRO A 259 14.16 13.32 -15.74
N ALA A 260 15.19 12.56 -16.09
CA ALA A 260 15.06 11.14 -16.42
C ALA A 260 14.27 10.40 -15.33
N ALA A 261 13.47 9.41 -15.73
CA ALA A 261 12.67 8.62 -14.79
C ALA A 261 13.55 8.02 -13.69
N THR A 262 13.14 8.20 -12.44
CA THR A 262 13.83 7.64 -11.28
C THR A 262 13.53 6.15 -11.12
N ASP A 263 14.35 5.44 -10.35
CA ASP A 263 14.10 4.04 -10.02
C ASP A 263 12.79 3.86 -9.23
N TRP A 264 12.39 4.88 -8.46
CA TRP A 264 11.09 4.91 -7.80
C TRP A 264 9.93 4.99 -8.81
N ASP A 265 10.04 5.86 -9.83
CA ASP A 265 9.04 5.95 -10.90
C ASP A 265 8.91 4.62 -11.66
N ARG A 266 10.04 3.97 -11.94
CA ARG A 266 10.06 2.64 -12.57
C ARG A 266 9.47 1.56 -11.67
N LEU A 267 9.74 1.59 -10.37
CA LEU A 267 9.15 0.65 -9.40
C LEU A 267 7.63 0.82 -9.34
N CYS A 268 7.15 2.05 -9.13
CA CYS A 268 5.73 2.38 -9.19
C CYS A 268 5.07 1.82 -10.45
N THR A 269 5.67 2.09 -11.61
CA THR A 269 5.17 1.63 -12.91
C THR A 269 5.10 0.11 -12.97
N THR A 270 6.16 -0.56 -12.53
CA THR A 270 6.23 -2.02 -12.48
C THR A 270 5.10 -2.57 -11.62
N LEU A 271 4.88 -2.00 -10.44
CA LEU A 271 3.83 -2.42 -9.50
C LEU A 271 2.42 -2.18 -10.05
N ILE A 272 2.19 -1.04 -10.71
CA ILE A 272 0.92 -0.72 -11.36
C ILE A 272 0.61 -1.71 -12.50
N GLU A 273 1.64 -2.16 -13.23
CA GLU A 273 1.51 -3.04 -14.39
C GLU A 273 1.62 -4.54 -14.09
N LEU A 274 2.07 -4.93 -12.88
CA LEU A 274 2.13 -6.31 -12.41
C LEU A 274 0.85 -7.14 -12.66
N PRO A 275 -0.38 -6.59 -12.55
CA PRO A 275 -1.63 -7.33 -12.79
C PRO A 275 -1.89 -7.87 -14.20
N ARG A 276 -1.00 -7.66 -15.18
CA ARG A 276 -1.26 -7.95 -16.59
C ARG A 276 -1.58 -9.43 -16.89
N LYS A 277 -2.87 -9.76 -16.98
CA LYS A 277 -3.47 -10.50 -18.12
C LYS A 277 -5.00 -10.71 -18.15
N LYS A 278 -5.85 -10.32 -17.17
CA LYS A 278 -7.32 -10.50 -17.34
C LYS A 278 -8.28 -9.47 -16.70
N LEU A 279 -7.84 -8.49 -15.91
CA LEU A 279 -8.78 -7.61 -15.19
C LEU A 279 -8.28 -6.17 -15.15
N GLU A 280 -8.22 -5.54 -16.33
CA GLU A 280 -8.24 -4.09 -16.43
C GLU A 280 -9.71 -3.65 -16.52
N VAL A 281 -10.18 -2.82 -15.58
CA VAL A 281 -11.48 -2.17 -15.71
C VAL A 281 -11.25 -0.75 -16.24
N THR A 282 -11.84 -0.48 -17.40
CA THR A 282 -11.89 0.83 -18.06
C THR A 282 -12.96 1.71 -17.43
N SER A 283 -12.74 3.02 -17.50
CA SER A 283 -13.69 4.06 -17.07
C SER A 283 -15.04 3.94 -17.79
N GLY A 284 -16.11 3.78 -17.02
CA GLY A 284 -17.45 4.22 -17.45
C GLY A 284 -17.60 5.74 -17.27
N ALA A 285 -18.70 6.29 -17.78
CA ALA A 285 -19.05 7.71 -17.67
C ALA A 285 -19.03 8.22 -16.21
N HIS A 286 -18.90 9.55 -16.08
CA HIS A 286 -18.79 10.33 -14.83
C HIS A 286 -19.37 9.64 -13.59
N GLY A 287 -18.51 9.35 -12.60
CA GLY A 287 -18.91 8.77 -11.32
C GLY A 287 -18.86 7.24 -11.21
N ALA A 288 -18.46 6.52 -12.26
CA ALA A 288 -18.31 5.06 -12.22
C ALA A 288 -17.00 4.61 -11.57
N PHE A 289 -17.10 3.90 -10.44
CA PHE A 289 -15.99 3.11 -9.87
C PHE A 289 -15.68 1.92 -10.78
N ALA A 290 -14.41 1.81 -11.15
CA ALA A 290 -13.87 0.68 -11.90
C ALA A 290 -12.81 -0.06 -11.07
N SER A 291 -13.26 -0.90 -10.14
CA SER A 291 -12.74 -2.24 -9.83
C SER A 291 -13.76 -2.91 -8.91
N ILE A 292 -14.01 -4.22 -8.89
CA ILE A 292 -13.18 -5.43 -8.81
C ILE A 292 -14.11 -6.57 -9.30
N PRO A 293 -13.68 -7.78 -9.71
CA PRO A 293 -14.51 -8.94 -9.46
C PRO A 293 -14.42 -9.29 -7.97
N TYR A 294 -15.39 -8.80 -7.20
CA TYR A 294 -15.77 -9.35 -5.92
C TYR A 294 -16.13 -10.83 -6.12
N VAL A 295 -15.42 -11.77 -5.47
CA VAL A 295 -15.76 -13.21 -5.50
C VAL A 295 -16.21 -13.64 -4.10
N PRO A 296 -17.53 -13.66 -3.80
CA PRO A 296 -18.06 -13.96 -2.47
C PRO A 296 -17.72 -15.35 -1.92
N GLY A 297 -17.22 -16.28 -2.76
CA GLY A 297 -16.81 -17.63 -2.34
C GLY A 297 -15.43 -17.74 -1.67
N LEU A 298 -14.58 -16.72 -1.71
CA LEU A 298 -13.23 -16.80 -1.13
C LEU A 298 -13.26 -16.80 0.42
N ALA A 299 -14.24 -16.11 1.01
CA ALA A 299 -14.40 -16.02 2.45
C ALA A 299 -14.95 -17.32 3.07
N SER A 300 -15.73 -18.11 2.34
CA SER A 300 -16.24 -19.41 2.80
C SER A 300 -15.22 -20.54 2.64
N ALA A 301 -14.42 -20.53 1.56
CA ALA A 301 -13.40 -21.53 1.30
C ALA A 301 -12.20 -21.48 2.27
N MET A 302 -11.97 -20.33 2.92
CA MET A 302 -10.90 -20.18 3.91
C MET A 302 -11.30 -20.56 5.36
N SER A 303 -12.55 -20.94 5.62
CA SER A 303 -13.00 -21.32 6.98
C SER A 303 -13.20 -22.80 7.22
N ASN A 304 -13.19 -23.66 6.20
CA ASN A 304 -13.46 -25.08 6.38
C ASN A 304 -12.27 -25.96 5.94
N SER A 305 -11.57 -26.45 6.97
CA SER A 305 -10.91 -27.75 7.12
C SER A 305 -9.83 -28.24 6.13
N ALA A 306 -8.94 -29.01 6.74
CA ALA A 306 -7.69 -29.64 6.29
C ALA A 306 -7.76 -30.61 5.09
N ILE A 307 -8.72 -30.49 4.17
CA ILE A 307 -8.87 -31.40 3.00
C ILE A 307 -8.90 -30.62 1.66
N GLY A 308 -8.90 -29.28 1.69
CA GLY A 308 -8.99 -28.42 0.49
C GLY A 308 -7.69 -28.20 -0.32
N HIS A 309 -6.65 -29.01 -0.13
CA HIS A 309 -5.31 -28.75 -0.69
C HIS A 309 -5.21 -28.87 -2.22
N SER A 310 -6.15 -29.56 -2.91
CA SER A 310 -6.09 -29.73 -4.37
C SER A 310 -6.98 -28.75 -5.16
N VAL A 311 -8.15 -28.37 -4.64
CA VAL A 311 -9.05 -27.41 -5.32
C VAL A 311 -8.63 -25.96 -5.05
N ALA A 312 -8.08 -25.66 -3.86
CA ALA A 312 -7.49 -24.35 -3.58
C ALA A 312 -6.32 -24.04 -4.54
N CYS A 313 -5.52 -25.04 -4.91
CA CYS A 313 -4.42 -24.87 -5.87
C CYS A 313 -4.89 -24.56 -7.31
N ALA A 314 -6.13 -24.88 -7.69
CA ALA A 314 -6.64 -24.61 -9.04
C ALA A 314 -7.12 -23.16 -9.23
N VAL A 315 -7.54 -22.47 -8.16
CA VAL A 315 -7.97 -21.05 -8.17
C VAL A 315 -6.79 -20.08 -7.97
N TRP A 316 -5.58 -20.61 -7.79
CA TRP A 316 -4.35 -19.89 -7.39
C TRP A 316 -3.58 -19.19 -8.53
N LYS A 317 -4.24 -18.65 -9.56
CA LYS A 317 -3.51 -18.00 -10.68
C LYS A 317 -3.93 -16.57 -11.06
N GLN A 318 -4.84 -15.91 -10.36
CA GLN A 318 -5.19 -14.51 -10.70
C GLN A 318 -5.51 -13.70 -9.43
N ARG A 319 -4.53 -12.95 -8.91
CA ARG A 319 -4.73 -12.04 -7.77
C ARG A 319 -3.83 -10.82 -7.89
N TYR A 320 -4.33 -9.73 -8.47
CA TYR A 320 -3.78 -8.38 -8.31
C TYR A 320 -4.87 -7.34 -8.65
N PRO A 321 -5.68 -6.86 -7.71
CA PRO A 321 -6.44 -5.65 -7.95
C PRO A 321 -5.51 -4.44 -7.75
N VAL A 322 -4.92 -3.94 -8.83
CA VAL A 322 -4.45 -2.55 -8.87
C VAL A 322 -5.62 -1.73 -9.35
N VAL A 323 -6.20 -0.95 -8.46
CA VAL A 323 -7.26 -0.02 -8.80
C VAL A 323 -6.58 1.28 -9.13
N VAL A 324 -6.55 1.68 -10.41
CA VAL A 324 -5.98 2.97 -10.83
C VAL A 324 -7.03 3.97 -11.29
N ILE A 325 -6.83 5.21 -10.91
CA ILE A 325 -7.86 6.17 -10.63
C ILE A 325 -7.31 7.58 -10.98
N HIS A 326 -8.03 8.33 -11.83
CA HIS A 326 -7.69 9.60 -12.50
C HIS A 326 -8.57 10.80 -12.11
N ARG A 327 -8.00 11.88 -11.60
CA ARG A 327 -8.75 13.14 -11.48
C ARG A 327 -8.98 13.76 -12.88
N THR A 328 -10.18 14.30 -13.12
CA THR A 328 -10.52 14.98 -14.38
C THR A 328 -11.14 16.32 -14.03
N ARG A 329 -10.54 17.41 -14.51
CA ARG A 329 -11.18 18.73 -14.47
C ARG A 329 -11.82 18.94 -15.85
N PRO A 330 -13.12 19.22 -15.96
CA PRO A 330 -13.65 19.99 -17.07
C PRO A 330 -13.31 21.45 -16.81
N ASP A 331 -12.54 22.06 -17.70
CA ASP A 331 -12.61 23.50 -17.93
C ASP A 331 -13.61 23.73 -19.06
#